data_AF-A0A1F3TSR9-F1
#
_entry.id   AF-A0A1F3TSR9-F1
#
_cell.length_a   1.000
_cell.length_b   1.000
_cell.length_c   1.000
_cell.angle_alpha   90.00
_cell.angle_beta   90.00
_cell.angle_gamma   90.00
#
_symmetry.space_group_name_H-M   'P 1'
#
loop_
_entity.id
_entity.type
_entity.pdbx_description
1 polymer ?
#
loop_
_entity_poly.entity_id
_entity_poly.type
_entity_poly.pdbx_seq_one_letter_code
_entity_poly.pdbx_strand_id
1 'polypeptide(L)'
;MENTLHELYTMEGRQNSPLHQAIFQGPSHGKTYQKWLNKRIQKISLSTNCNVAAHIDSEGPPGILYISKCSNLNPTSDDKAYWLSIFIHEARHLESHQQFWKHSVCTDDLGSIMACDHSPLGAFGAEKVWAKNLLMSCHNCSPEILTQLEKIYEDQTVWNKLMPPAQSQLRSDAK
;
A
#
# COMPACT_ATOMS: atom_id res chain seq x y z
N MET A 1 4.79 -15.96 4.83
CA MET A 1 5.08 -14.52 4.66
C MET A 1 6.57 -14.23 4.74
N GLU A 2 7.28 -14.72 5.78
CA GLU A 2 8.69 -14.38 6.04
C GLU A 2 9.65 -14.63 4.86
N ASN A 3 9.49 -15.73 4.10
CA ASN A 3 10.40 -16.01 2.98
C ASN A 3 10.10 -15.23 1.69
N THR A 4 8.86 -14.76 1.52
CA THR A 4 8.38 -14.22 0.25
C THR A 4 8.66 -12.72 0.08
N LEU A 5 8.56 -11.97 1.18
CA LEU A 5 8.84 -10.54 1.21
C LEU A 5 10.26 -10.24 1.71
N HIS A 6 11.09 -11.27 1.93
CA HIS A 6 12.42 -11.12 2.52
C HIS A 6 13.29 -10.12 1.75
N GLU A 7 13.34 -10.24 0.42
CA GLU A 7 14.08 -9.34 -0.45
C GLU A 7 13.62 -7.88 -0.27
N LEU A 8 12.30 -7.64 -0.20
CA LEU A 8 11.74 -6.31 0.02
C LEU A 8 12.12 -5.74 1.40
N TYR A 9 12.33 -6.61 2.40
CA TYR A 9 12.76 -6.18 3.73
C TYR A 9 14.25 -5.82 3.83
N THR A 10 15.03 -6.12 2.78
CA THR A 10 16.44 -5.71 2.67
C THR A 10 16.66 -4.42 1.88
N MET A 11 15.62 -3.86 1.27
CA MET A 11 15.73 -2.62 0.49
C MET A 11 16.08 -1.41 1.36
N GLU A 12 16.86 -0.49 0.81
CA GLU A 12 17.33 0.70 1.50
C GLU A 12 17.23 1.95 0.61
N GLY A 13 16.25 2.80 0.91
CA GLY A 13 16.11 4.13 0.34
C GLY A 13 16.88 5.20 1.11
N ARG A 14 17.64 6.04 0.40
CA ARG A 14 18.50 7.08 1.01
C ARG A 14 17.74 8.32 1.51
N GLN A 15 16.50 8.49 1.06
CA GLN A 15 15.68 9.67 1.34
C GLN A 15 14.24 9.26 1.59
N ASN A 16 13.52 10.08 2.33
CA ASN A 16 12.10 9.93 2.55
C ASN A 16 11.40 11.29 2.46
N SER A 17 10.29 11.31 1.74
CA SER A 17 9.45 12.50 1.58
C SER A 17 8.67 12.81 2.87
N PRO A 18 8.14 14.04 3.03
CA PRO A 18 7.27 14.38 4.15
C PRO A 18 6.05 13.45 4.28
N LEU A 19 5.43 13.04 3.16
CA LEU A 19 4.30 12.10 3.23
C LEU A 19 4.76 10.71 3.69
N HIS A 20 5.93 10.25 3.24
CA HIS A 20 6.49 8.98 3.71
C HIS A 20 6.71 8.99 5.22
N GLN A 21 7.36 10.04 5.72
CA GLN A 21 7.61 10.21 7.15
C GLN A 21 6.31 10.24 7.96
N ALA A 22 5.26 10.87 7.42
CA ALA A 22 3.94 10.91 8.07
C ALA A 22 3.27 9.53 8.19
N ILE A 23 3.48 8.64 7.22
CA ILE A 23 2.86 7.31 7.20
C ILE A 23 3.71 6.27 7.94
N PHE A 24 5.00 6.16 7.59
CA PHE A 24 5.86 5.05 8.00
C PHE A 24 6.72 5.36 9.22
N GLN A 25 6.90 6.64 9.56
CA GLN A 25 7.65 7.11 10.74
C GLN A 25 9.05 6.49 10.83
N GLY A 26 9.78 6.48 9.72
CA GLY A 26 11.11 5.92 9.61
C GLY A 26 11.67 6.06 8.20
N PRO A 27 12.93 5.62 7.96
CA PRO A 27 13.54 5.73 6.64
C PRO A 27 12.84 4.81 5.63
N SER A 28 13.03 5.07 4.34
CA SER A 28 12.50 4.30 3.21
C SER A 28 13.15 2.91 3.07
N HIS A 29 13.18 2.14 4.15
CA HIS A 29 13.86 0.86 4.25
C HIS A 29 12.85 -0.27 4.40
N GLY A 30 13.19 -1.42 3.85
CA GLY A 30 12.43 -2.66 3.98
C GLY A 30 12.08 -3.01 5.43
N LYS A 31 13.05 -2.89 6.34
CA LYS A 31 12.84 -3.10 7.79
C LYS A 31 11.84 -2.13 8.43
N THR A 32 11.76 -0.90 7.93
CA THR A 32 10.75 0.08 8.38
C THR A 32 9.36 -0.44 8.01
N TYR A 33 9.17 -0.85 6.76
CA TYR A 33 7.89 -1.38 6.28
C TYR A 33 7.50 -2.68 6.99
N GLN A 34 8.46 -3.58 7.22
CA GLN A 34 8.23 -4.80 8.00
C GLN A 34 7.73 -4.49 9.41
N LYS A 35 8.43 -3.61 10.14
CA LYS A 35 8.04 -3.19 11.49
C LYS A 35 6.69 -2.48 11.49
N TRP A 36 6.42 -1.67 10.47
CA TRP A 36 5.17 -0.95 10.31
C TRP A 36 3.99 -1.91 10.08
N LEU A 37 4.16 -2.92 9.20
CA LEU A 37 3.16 -3.95 8.95
C LEU A 37 2.94 -4.83 10.18
N ASN A 38 3.99 -5.31 10.84
CA ASN A 38 3.88 -6.20 12.00
C ASN A 38 3.17 -5.56 13.20
N LYS A 39 3.15 -4.22 13.29
CA LYS A 39 2.36 -3.50 14.30
C LYS A 39 0.86 -3.52 14.01
N ARG A 40 0.47 -3.73 12.76
CA ARG A 40 -0.91 -3.61 12.26
C ARG A 40 -1.49 -4.98 11.96
N ILE A 41 -0.83 -5.76 11.12
CA ILE A 41 -1.24 -7.11 10.74
C ILE A 41 -0.62 -8.12 11.71
N GLN A 42 -1.47 -8.68 12.57
CA GLN A 42 -1.10 -9.73 13.53
C GLN A 42 -1.32 -11.13 12.96
N LYS A 43 -2.28 -11.28 12.05
CA LYS A 43 -2.62 -12.56 11.43
C LYS A 43 -3.03 -12.38 9.98
N ILE A 44 -2.66 -13.34 9.14
CA ILE A 44 -3.24 -13.49 7.80
C ILE A 44 -4.19 -14.69 7.80
N SER A 45 -5.38 -14.49 7.24
CA SER A 45 -6.39 -15.53 7.05
C SER A 45 -6.86 -15.56 5.60
N LEU A 46 -7.54 -16.65 5.21
CA LEU A 46 -8.15 -16.77 3.89
C LEU A 46 -9.61 -16.38 3.95
N SER A 47 -10.09 -15.57 3.00
CA SER A 47 -11.50 -15.22 2.85
C SER A 47 -12.11 -15.85 1.61
N THR A 48 -13.42 -16.08 1.69
CA THR A 48 -14.27 -16.50 0.58
C THR A 48 -14.78 -15.32 -0.25
N ASN A 49 -14.47 -14.07 0.13
CA ASN A 49 -14.79 -12.90 -0.69
C ASN A 49 -13.86 -12.86 -1.91
N CYS A 50 -14.45 -13.04 -3.10
CA CYS A 50 -13.73 -13.12 -4.37
C CYS A 50 -13.72 -11.81 -5.16
N ASN A 51 -14.26 -10.72 -4.60
CA ASN A 51 -14.35 -9.42 -5.26
C ASN A 51 -13.09 -8.55 -5.08
N VAL A 52 -12.20 -8.92 -4.17
CA VAL A 52 -10.97 -8.17 -3.82
C VAL A 52 -9.81 -9.13 -3.63
N ALA A 53 -8.57 -8.69 -3.81
CA ALA A 53 -7.38 -9.51 -3.56
C ALA A 53 -7.13 -9.73 -2.07
N ALA A 54 -7.32 -8.68 -1.26
CA ALA A 54 -7.31 -8.74 0.19
C ALA A 54 -8.30 -7.73 0.79
N HIS A 55 -8.60 -7.85 2.08
CA HIS A 55 -9.33 -6.83 2.85
C HIS A 55 -9.04 -6.96 4.36
N ILE A 56 -9.39 -5.91 5.09
CA ILE A 56 -9.63 -5.94 6.54
C ILE A 56 -11.13 -5.99 6.81
N ASP A 57 -11.54 -6.77 7.82
CA ASP A 57 -12.91 -6.72 8.33
C ASP A 57 -13.00 -5.63 9.42
N SER A 58 -13.80 -4.59 9.17
CA SER A 58 -13.99 -3.49 10.12
C SER A 58 -14.83 -3.86 11.35
N GLU A 59 -15.62 -4.94 11.26
CA GLU A 59 -16.43 -5.46 12.37
C GLU A 59 -15.80 -6.71 13.02
N GLY A 60 -14.79 -7.28 12.36
CA GLY A 60 -14.01 -8.41 12.83
C GLY A 60 -12.96 -8.05 13.89
N PRO A 61 -12.26 -9.06 14.44
CA PRO A 61 -11.15 -8.83 15.36
C PRO A 61 -10.04 -7.99 14.68
N PRO A 62 -9.49 -6.97 15.37
CA PRO A 62 -8.49 -6.11 14.79
C PRO A 62 -7.22 -6.88 14.44
N GLY A 63 -6.54 -6.43 13.38
CA GLY A 63 -5.23 -6.96 13.00
C GLY A 63 -5.24 -8.25 12.20
N ILE A 64 -6.40 -8.68 11.68
CA ILE A 64 -6.48 -9.79 10.72
C ILE A 64 -6.58 -9.24 9.30
N LEU A 65 -5.61 -9.59 8.45
CA LEU A 65 -5.67 -9.38 7.01
C LEU A 65 -6.21 -10.63 6.32
N TYR A 66 -7.22 -10.48 5.49
CA TYR A 66 -7.84 -11.57 4.75
C TYR A 66 -7.41 -11.54 3.30
N ILE A 67 -6.78 -12.60 2.82
CA ILE A 67 -6.45 -12.79 1.39
C ILE A 67 -7.57 -13.61 0.74
N SER A 68 -8.02 -13.20 -0.44
CA SER A 68 -9.06 -13.92 -1.17
C SER A 68 -8.57 -15.28 -1.66
N LYS A 69 -9.36 -16.33 -1.42
CA LYS A 69 -9.11 -17.67 -1.99
C LYS A 69 -9.24 -17.71 -3.51
N CYS A 70 -9.97 -16.76 -4.09
CA CYS A 70 -10.18 -16.67 -5.53
C CYS A 70 -9.13 -15.83 -6.24
N SER A 71 -8.23 -15.15 -5.51
CA SER A 71 -7.10 -14.52 -6.17
C SER A 71 -6.24 -15.65 -6.75
N ASN A 72 -6.22 -15.80 -8.08
CA ASN A 72 -5.22 -16.63 -8.77
C ASN A 72 -3.78 -16.14 -8.51
N LEU A 73 -3.66 -15.00 -7.83
CA LEU A 73 -2.45 -14.43 -7.33
C LEU A 73 -1.96 -15.29 -6.15
N ASN A 74 -0.79 -15.90 -6.32
CA ASN A 74 -0.08 -16.50 -5.22
C ASN A 74 0.73 -15.36 -4.55
N PRO A 75 0.60 -15.12 -3.24
CA PRO A 75 1.48 -14.21 -2.50
C PRO A 75 2.96 -14.47 -2.74
N THR A 76 3.31 -15.70 -3.14
CA THR A 76 4.66 -16.15 -3.50
C THR A 76 5.03 -16.05 -4.98
N SER A 77 4.27 -15.29 -5.79
CA SER A 77 4.63 -15.04 -7.19
C SER A 77 5.83 -14.09 -7.32
N ASP A 78 6.29 -13.91 -8.55
CA ASP A 78 7.34 -12.92 -8.89
C ASP A 78 6.92 -11.47 -8.57
N ASP A 79 5.63 -11.21 -8.34
CA ASP A 79 5.06 -9.89 -8.04
C ASP A 79 5.14 -9.51 -6.55
N LYS A 80 6.30 -9.69 -5.95
CA LYS A 80 6.53 -9.45 -4.51
C LYS A 80 6.12 -8.03 -4.10
N ALA A 81 6.48 -7.02 -4.89
CA ALA A 81 6.20 -5.62 -4.57
C ALA A 81 4.70 -5.30 -4.65
N TYR A 82 3.97 -5.95 -5.56
CA TYR A 82 2.52 -5.82 -5.67
C TYR A 82 1.81 -6.35 -4.42
N TRP A 83 2.24 -7.49 -3.90
CA TRP A 83 1.67 -8.00 -2.65
C TRP A 83 2.00 -7.11 -1.45
N LEU A 84 3.21 -6.55 -1.41
CA LEU A 84 3.56 -5.59 -0.38
C LEU A 84 2.72 -4.30 -0.50
N SER A 85 2.40 -3.83 -1.71
CA SER A 85 1.52 -2.67 -1.89
C SER A 85 0.12 -2.95 -1.36
N ILE A 86 -0.46 -4.12 -1.65
CA ILE A 86 -1.74 -4.55 -1.08
C ILE A 86 -1.66 -4.60 0.45
N PHE A 87 -0.61 -5.17 1.02
CA PHE A 87 -0.49 -5.24 2.48
C PHE A 87 -0.34 -3.87 3.12
N ILE A 88 0.35 -2.93 2.46
CA ILE A 88 0.44 -1.54 2.91
C ILE A 88 -0.93 -0.88 2.87
N HIS A 89 -1.65 -1.04 1.76
CA HIS A 89 -3.02 -0.55 1.59
C HIS A 89 -3.93 -1.04 2.72
N GLU A 90 -4.04 -2.36 2.88
CA GLU A 90 -4.94 -2.96 3.86
C GLU A 90 -4.51 -2.66 5.29
N ALA A 91 -3.22 -2.69 5.59
CA ALA A 91 -2.74 -2.33 6.93
C ALA A 91 -3.06 -0.87 7.27
N ARG A 92 -3.19 0.02 6.28
CA ARG A 92 -3.58 1.40 6.54
C ARG A 92 -4.97 1.49 7.16
N HIS A 93 -5.88 0.58 6.78
CA HIS A 93 -7.21 0.51 7.36
C HIS A 93 -7.23 0.11 8.85
N LEU A 94 -6.12 -0.35 9.43
CA LEU A 94 -6.06 -0.78 10.83
C LEU A 94 -5.66 0.34 11.81
N GLU A 95 -5.41 1.56 11.34
CA GLU A 95 -4.97 2.66 12.21
C GLU A 95 -6.13 3.42 12.88
N SER A 96 -6.04 3.56 14.21
CA SER A 96 -7.10 4.11 15.07
C SER A 96 -7.20 5.63 15.09
N HIS A 97 -6.11 6.36 14.84
CA HIS A 97 -6.07 7.83 14.98
C HIS A 97 -6.93 8.59 13.94
N GLN A 98 -7.47 7.92 12.92
CA GLN A 98 -8.44 8.47 11.95
C GLN A 98 -9.60 7.49 11.65
N GLN A 99 -10.03 6.72 12.65
CA GLN A 99 -11.12 5.72 12.60
C GLN A 99 -11.12 4.80 11.35
N PHE A 100 -9.96 4.18 11.07
CA PHE A 100 -9.72 3.13 10.05
C PHE A 100 -9.41 3.59 8.63
N TRP A 101 -9.11 4.87 8.37
CA TRP A 101 -8.81 5.34 7.01
C TRP A 101 -9.82 4.82 5.98
N LYS A 102 -11.11 4.84 6.34
CA LYS A 102 -12.16 4.30 5.47
C LYS A 102 -12.15 5.07 4.16
N HIS A 103 -12.32 4.35 3.06
CA HIS A 103 -12.54 5.01 1.79
C HIS A 103 -13.79 5.88 1.87
N SER A 104 -13.69 7.06 1.29
CA SER A 104 -14.85 7.86 0.97
C SER A 104 -15.56 7.25 -0.23
N VAL A 105 -16.83 7.59 -0.40
CA VAL A 105 -17.61 7.25 -1.59
C VAL A 105 -17.53 8.45 -2.52
N CYS A 106 -16.93 8.26 -3.69
CA CYS A 106 -16.76 9.27 -4.73
C CYS A 106 -17.40 8.82 -6.04
N THR A 107 -17.52 9.75 -6.99
CA THR A 107 -17.85 9.46 -8.38
C THR A 107 -16.61 9.62 -9.26
N ASP A 108 -16.37 8.68 -10.18
CA ASP A 108 -15.36 8.85 -11.23
C ASP A 108 -15.81 9.88 -12.28
N ASP A 109 -14.95 10.13 -13.28
CA ASP A 109 -15.21 11.06 -14.40
C ASP A 109 -16.43 10.65 -15.25
N LEU A 110 -16.87 9.38 -15.15
CA LEU A 110 -18.04 8.83 -15.84
C LEU A 110 -19.29 8.79 -14.94
N GLY A 111 -19.19 9.29 -13.70
CA GLY A 111 -20.27 9.31 -12.72
C GLY A 111 -20.47 8.01 -11.95
N SER A 112 -19.58 7.02 -12.09
CA SER A 112 -19.65 5.73 -11.41
C SER A 112 -19.24 5.87 -9.94
N ILE A 113 -20.00 5.24 -9.04
CA ILE A 113 -19.68 5.22 -7.61
C ILE A 113 -18.45 4.35 -7.35
N MET A 114 -17.47 4.88 -6.62
CA MET A 114 -16.22 4.20 -6.29
C MET A 114 -15.74 4.53 -4.88
N ALA A 115 -14.86 3.67 -4.35
CA ALA A 115 -14.08 3.93 -3.15
C ALA A 115 -12.87 4.84 -3.49
N CYS A 116 -12.65 5.88 -2.69
CA CYS A 116 -11.61 6.88 -2.92
C CYS A 116 -10.94 7.35 -1.61
N ASP A 117 -9.75 7.94 -1.74
CA ASP A 117 -9.10 8.69 -0.67
C ASP A 117 -9.11 10.20 -0.95
N HIS A 118 -9.55 10.99 0.03
CA HIS A 118 -9.47 12.46 -0.01
C HIS A 118 -8.09 13.01 0.40
N SER A 119 -7.25 12.17 1.03
CA SER A 119 -5.94 12.54 1.55
C SER A 119 -4.89 11.59 0.99
N PRO A 120 -3.67 12.06 0.65
CA PRO A 120 -2.61 11.18 0.20
C PRO A 120 -2.05 10.29 1.33
N LEU A 121 -2.50 10.52 2.57
CA LEU A 121 -2.21 9.66 3.72
C LEU A 121 -3.21 8.50 3.86
N GLY A 122 -4.19 8.37 2.95
CA GLY A 122 -5.14 7.25 2.89
C GLY A 122 -4.50 5.94 2.42
N ALA A 123 -5.32 4.89 2.24
CA ALA A 123 -4.84 3.55 1.88
C ALA A 123 -4.28 3.47 0.45
N PHE A 124 -4.97 4.01 -0.56
CA PHE A 124 -4.43 4.17 -1.92
C PHE A 124 -3.26 5.15 -1.95
N GLY A 125 -3.30 6.18 -1.10
CA GLY A 125 -2.19 7.13 -0.97
C GLY A 125 -0.92 6.47 -0.45
N ALA A 126 -1.03 5.61 0.57
CA ALA A 126 0.08 4.96 1.23
C ALA A 126 0.89 4.03 0.29
N GLU A 127 0.21 3.25 -0.56
CA GLU A 127 0.90 2.41 -1.55
C GLU A 127 1.67 3.24 -2.58
N LYS A 128 1.12 4.37 -3.03
CA LYS A 128 1.77 5.28 -3.99
C LYS A 128 2.96 6.00 -3.36
N VAL A 129 2.81 6.48 -2.11
CA VAL A 129 3.90 7.11 -1.34
C VAL A 129 5.04 6.11 -1.14
N TRP A 130 4.72 4.87 -0.75
CA TRP A 130 5.71 3.81 -0.59
C TRP A 130 6.48 3.53 -1.88
N ALA A 131 5.77 3.31 -2.99
CA ALA A 131 6.39 3.00 -4.28
C ALA A 131 7.29 4.15 -4.77
N LYS A 132 6.78 5.38 -4.74
CA LYS A 132 7.53 6.59 -5.17
C LYS A 132 8.83 6.78 -4.41
N ASN A 133 8.80 6.62 -3.08
CA ASN A 133 9.97 6.84 -2.24
C ASN A 133 11.08 5.81 -2.50
N LEU A 134 10.71 4.56 -2.76
CA LEU A 134 11.69 3.55 -3.16
C LEU A 134 12.21 3.80 -4.59
N LEU A 135 11.35 4.15 -5.54
CA LEU A 135 11.78 4.50 -6.90
C LEU A 135 12.81 5.63 -6.93
N MET A 136 12.61 6.65 -6.08
CA MET A 136 13.49 7.81 -6.06
C MET A 136 14.81 7.60 -5.33
N SER A 137 14.85 6.70 -4.35
CA SER A 137 15.93 6.69 -3.36
C SER A 137 16.56 5.33 -3.09
N CYS A 138 15.96 4.24 -3.57
CA CYS A 138 16.46 2.89 -3.33
C CYS A 138 17.79 2.67 -4.05
N HIS A 139 18.81 2.28 -3.30
CA HIS A 139 20.17 2.11 -3.85
C HIS A 139 20.60 0.65 -3.99
N ASN A 140 19.79 -0.29 -3.50
CA ASN A 140 20.05 -1.72 -3.55
C ASN A 140 18.85 -2.54 -4.07
N CYS A 141 17.86 -1.88 -4.68
CA CYS A 141 16.73 -2.55 -5.31
C CYS A 141 17.18 -3.21 -6.62
N SER A 142 16.70 -4.43 -6.87
CA SER A 142 16.90 -5.13 -8.13
C SER A 142 16.08 -4.48 -9.26
N PRO A 143 16.50 -4.60 -10.54
CA PRO A 143 15.74 -4.09 -11.68
C PRO A 143 14.30 -4.63 -11.74
N GLU A 144 14.10 -5.88 -11.34
CA GLU A 144 12.79 -6.53 -11.28
C GLU A 144 11.88 -5.83 -10.27
N ILE A 145 12.40 -5.49 -9.08
CA ILE A 145 11.65 -4.75 -8.06
C ILE A 145 11.38 -3.32 -8.51
N LEU A 146 12.35 -2.63 -9.12
CA LEU A 146 12.14 -1.28 -9.67
C LEU A 146 11.01 -1.28 -10.70
N THR A 147 11.01 -2.25 -11.63
CA THR A 147 9.94 -2.41 -12.63
C THR A 147 8.56 -2.60 -11.98
N GLN A 148 8.48 -3.37 -10.88
CA GLN A 148 7.21 -3.54 -10.16
C GLN A 148 6.79 -2.28 -9.43
N LEU A 149 7.73 -1.56 -8.80
CA LEU A 149 7.45 -0.29 -8.13
C LEU A 149 6.94 0.76 -9.14
N GLU A 150 7.51 0.81 -10.34
CA GLU A 150 7.04 1.69 -11.44
C GLU A 150 5.60 1.34 -11.82
N LYS A 151 5.28 0.06 -12.04
CA LYS A 151 3.91 -0.38 -12.34
C LYS A 151 2.92 0.03 -11.25
N ILE A 152 3.30 -0.16 -9.98
CA ILE A 152 2.47 0.20 -8.83
C ILE A 152 2.27 1.72 -8.78
N TYR A 153 3.33 2.50 -8.96
CA TYR A 153 3.24 3.96 -8.94
C TYR A 153 2.44 4.50 -10.12
N GLU A 154 2.61 3.97 -11.33
CA GLU A 154 1.94 4.45 -12.56
C GLU A 154 0.52 3.90 -12.77
N ASP A 155 0.06 2.93 -11.96
CA ASP A 155 -1.28 2.35 -12.08
C ASP A 155 -2.38 3.43 -11.99
N GLN A 156 -3.00 3.72 -13.14
CA GLN A 156 -4.03 4.75 -13.25
C GLN A 156 -5.34 4.35 -12.56
N THR A 157 -5.61 3.06 -12.41
CA THR A 157 -6.81 2.60 -11.71
C THR A 157 -6.77 3.01 -10.24
N VAL A 158 -5.57 3.03 -9.64
CA VAL A 158 -5.37 3.54 -8.27
C VAL A 158 -5.30 5.06 -8.25
N TRP A 159 -4.63 5.70 -9.22
CA TRP A 159 -4.60 7.17 -9.28
C TRP A 159 -6.00 7.78 -9.33
N ASN A 160 -6.92 7.16 -10.07
CA ASN A 160 -8.31 7.60 -10.17
C ASN A 160 -9.07 7.45 -8.84
N LYS A 161 -8.57 6.65 -7.90
CA LYS A 161 -9.12 6.53 -6.54
C LYS A 161 -8.58 7.58 -5.57
N LEU A 162 -7.62 8.41 -5.99
CA LEU A 162 -7.16 9.56 -5.23
C LEU A 162 -7.89 10.81 -5.72
N MET A 163 -8.48 11.58 -4.81
CA MET A 163 -9.14 12.83 -5.21
C MET A 163 -8.14 13.89 -5.68
N PRO A 164 -8.52 14.82 -6.58
CA PRO A 164 -7.56 15.72 -7.24
C PRO A 164 -6.60 16.49 -6.31
N PRO A 165 -7.02 16.97 -5.12
CA PRO A 165 -6.09 17.57 -4.16
C PRO A 165 -5.04 16.57 -3.64
N ALA A 166 -5.44 15.34 -3.32
CA ALA A 166 -4.54 14.28 -2.89
C ALA A 166 -3.56 13.88 -4.00
N GLN A 167 -4.04 13.78 -5.25
CA GLN A 167 -3.17 13.52 -6.40
C GLN A 167 -2.11 14.61 -6.54
N SER A 168 -2.51 15.88 -6.45
CA SER A 168 -1.63 17.03 -6.58
C SER A 168 -0.56 17.06 -5.48
N GLN A 169 -0.96 16.76 -4.24
CA GLN A 169 -0.04 16.66 -3.11
C GLN A 169 0.93 15.49 -3.28
N LEU A 170 0.48 14.31 -3.74
CA LEU A 170 1.35 13.16 -3.95
C LEU A 170 2.33 13.36 -5.12
N ARG A 171 1.90 14.00 -6.22
CA ARG A 171 2.80 14.35 -7.33
C ARG A 171 3.89 15.32 -6.87
N SER A 172 3.52 16.32 -6.07
CA SER A 172 4.45 17.29 -5.49
C SER A 172 5.26 16.77 -4.30
N ASP A 173 4.98 15.55 -3.81
CA ASP A 173 5.72 14.87 -2.73
C ASP A 173 7.10 14.36 -3.18
N ALA A 174 7.88 15.24 -3.82
CA ALA A 174 9.25 14.99 -4.26
C ALA A 174 9.99 16.32 -4.46
N LYS A 175 10.60 16.78 -3.36
CA LYS A 175 11.87 17.51 -3.29
C LYS A 175 12.69 16.89 -2.18
#